data_AF-A0A962WNV1-F1
#
_entry.id   AF-A0A962WNV1-F1
#
_cell.length_a   1.000
_cell.length_b   1.000
_cell.length_c   1.000
_cell.angle_alpha   90.00
_cell.angle_beta   90.00
_cell.angle_gamma   90.00
#
_symmetry.space_group_name_H-M   'P 1'
#
loop_
_entity.id
_entity.type
_entity.pdbx_description
1 polymer ?
#
loop_
_entity_poly.entity_id
_entity_poly.type
_entity_poly.pdbx_seq_one_letter_code
_entity_poly.pdbx_strand_id
1 'polypeptide(L)'
;LSHDPPIPTLAGAPEPVRERLIAGGTLSAEARAARQQRVLDDAAGQVAGTSTQLPPDPAWDGRVLDLLEAGDFAGLCAMDDDAISRAGGCGGHEIRTWVAVAAAARAAGCARFEQRYYRAIPEWITGYGVMTAA
;
A
#
# COMPACT_ATOMS: atom_id res chain seq x y z
N LEU A 1 -4.27 1.60 -0.80
CA LEU A 1 -4.53 0.66 0.32
C LEU A 1 -4.56 -0.76 -0.28
N SER A 2 -4.50 -1.82 0.52
CA SER A 2 -4.07 -3.20 0.20
C SER A 2 -3.50 -3.44 -1.21
N HIS A 3 -2.19 -3.67 -1.26
CA HIS A 3 -1.49 -4.02 -2.50
C HIS A 3 -0.18 -4.74 -2.21
N ASP A 4 0.16 -5.68 -3.09
CA ASP A 4 1.33 -6.52 -2.96
C ASP A 4 2.12 -6.58 -4.28
N PRO A 5 2.75 -5.47 -4.69
CA PRO A 5 3.43 -5.40 -5.97
C PRO A 5 4.65 -6.35 -6.01
N PRO A 6 5.03 -6.87 -7.20
CA PRO A 6 6.18 -7.75 -7.37
C PRO A 6 7.51 -6.98 -7.25
N ILE A 7 7.88 -6.63 -6.01
CA ILE A 7 9.09 -5.88 -5.68
C ILE A 7 10.14 -6.77 -5.00
N PRO A 8 11.44 -6.50 -5.21
CA PRO A 8 12.49 -7.24 -4.53
C PRO A 8 12.51 -6.89 -3.04
N THR A 9 12.72 -7.90 -2.20
CA THR A 9 12.92 -7.76 -0.75
C THR A 9 14.39 -7.63 -0.41
N LEU A 10 14.73 -6.96 0.70
CA LEU A 10 16.11 -6.91 1.20
C LEU A 10 16.63 -8.29 1.60
N ALA A 11 15.78 -9.14 2.16
CA ALA A 11 16.12 -10.52 2.45
C ALA A 11 16.42 -11.27 1.13
N GLY A 12 17.59 -11.90 1.02
CA GLY A 12 17.98 -12.68 -0.16
C GLY A 12 18.34 -11.89 -1.42
N ALA A 13 18.23 -10.55 -1.42
CA ALA A 13 18.64 -9.73 -2.57
C ALA A 13 20.15 -9.87 -2.87
N PRO A 14 20.54 -10.05 -4.15
CA PRO A 14 21.93 -9.91 -4.58
C PRO A 14 22.50 -8.54 -4.23
N GLU A 15 23.81 -8.45 -3.99
CA GLU A 15 24.46 -7.24 -3.49
C GLU A 15 24.11 -5.97 -4.27
N PRO A 16 24.15 -5.95 -5.63
CA PRO A 16 23.79 -4.74 -6.38
C PRO A 16 22.32 -4.33 -6.23
N VAL A 17 21.41 -5.29 -5.96
CA VAL A 17 19.99 -5.02 -5.73
C VAL A 17 19.77 -4.50 -4.32
N ARG A 18 20.46 -5.10 -3.32
CA ARG A 18 20.43 -4.67 -1.92
C ARG A 18 20.91 -3.22 -1.79
N GLU A 19 22.07 -2.89 -2.35
CA GLU A 19 22.64 -1.54 -2.30
C GLU A 19 21.65 -0.52 -2.89
N ARG A 20 21.05 -0.84 -4.05
CA ARG A 20 20.04 0.03 -4.67
C ARG A 20 18.76 0.18 -3.82
N LEU A 21 18.34 -0.86 -3.11
CA LEU A 21 17.17 -0.76 -2.21
C LEU A 21 17.43 0.16 -1.01
N ILE A 22 18.67 0.23 -0.53
CA ILE A 22 19.06 1.02 0.65
C ILE A 22 19.43 2.45 0.26
N ALA A 23 20.37 2.59 -0.68
CA ALA A 23 20.96 3.87 -1.08
C ALA A 23 20.20 4.56 -2.22
N GLY A 24 19.25 3.86 -2.85
CA GLY A 24 18.64 4.32 -4.09
C GLY A 24 19.64 4.28 -5.24
N GLY A 25 19.48 5.20 -6.20
CA GLY A 25 20.38 5.33 -7.34
C GLY A 25 19.64 5.41 -8.67
N THR A 26 20.39 5.68 -9.74
CA THR A 26 19.84 5.78 -11.09
C THR A 26 19.40 4.42 -11.60
N LEU A 27 18.19 4.38 -12.13
CA LEU A 27 17.66 3.22 -12.84
C LEU A 27 17.85 3.44 -14.33
N SER A 28 18.52 2.50 -15.03
CA SER A 28 18.57 2.57 -16.49
C SER A 28 17.15 2.52 -17.07
N ALA A 29 16.97 3.07 -18.27
CA ALA A 29 15.68 3.04 -18.96
C ALA A 29 15.18 1.59 -19.14
N GLU A 30 16.08 0.66 -19.45
CA GLU A 30 15.80 -0.77 -19.56
C GLU A 30 15.35 -1.37 -18.22
N ALA A 31 16.08 -1.11 -17.13
CA ALA A 31 15.71 -1.62 -15.80
C ALA A 31 14.37 -1.05 -15.32
N ARG A 32 14.06 0.21 -15.67
CA ARG A 32 12.75 0.83 -15.42
C ARG A 32 11.64 0.13 -16.22
N ALA A 33 11.85 -0.09 -17.52
CA ALA A 33 10.90 -0.77 -18.38
C ALA A 33 10.64 -2.21 -17.89
N ALA A 34 11.69 -2.95 -17.53
CA ALA A 34 11.55 -4.30 -16.98
C ALA A 34 10.78 -4.32 -15.65
N ARG A 35 10.97 -3.32 -14.78
CA ARG A 35 10.17 -3.18 -13.54
C ARG A 35 8.71 -2.89 -13.84
N GLN A 36 8.43 -1.99 -14.77
CA GLN A 36 7.07 -1.67 -15.17
C GLN A 36 6.38 -2.89 -15.80
N GLN A 37 7.08 -3.64 -16.66
CA GLN A 37 6.54 -4.84 -17.27
C GLN A 37 6.12 -5.88 -16.22
N ARG A 38 6.94 -6.12 -15.19
CA ARG A 38 6.56 -7.03 -14.09
C ARG A 38 5.26 -6.64 -13.40
N VAL A 39 5.01 -5.34 -13.21
CA VAL A 39 3.76 -4.84 -12.62
C VAL A 39 2.58 -5.06 -13.57
N LEU A 40 2.77 -4.86 -14.88
CA LEU A 40 1.73 -5.11 -15.88
C LEU A 40 1.40 -6.60 -16.00
N ASP A 41 2.41 -7.46 -15.96
CA ASP A 41 2.26 -8.91 -15.99
C ASP A 41 1.50 -9.40 -14.74
N ASP A 42 1.83 -8.83 -13.57
CA ASP A 42 1.12 -9.13 -12.32
C ASP A 42 -0.33 -8.65 -12.35
N ALA A 43 -0.60 -7.43 -12.84
CA ALA A 43 -1.95 -6.93 -13.02
C ALA A 43 -2.80 -7.83 -13.94
N ALA A 44 -2.23 -8.28 -15.06
CA ALA A 44 -2.88 -9.25 -15.94
C ALA A 44 -3.12 -10.58 -15.21
N GLY A 45 -2.15 -11.03 -14.41
CA GLY A 45 -2.28 -12.22 -13.57
C GLY A 45 -3.36 -12.11 -12.49
N GLN A 46 -3.52 -10.96 -11.85
CA GLN A 46 -4.57 -10.69 -10.86
C GLN A 46 -5.96 -10.82 -11.50
N VAL A 47 -6.15 -10.21 -12.67
CA VAL A 47 -7.42 -10.31 -13.43
C VAL A 47 -7.69 -11.74 -13.91
N ALA A 48 -6.65 -12.46 -14.33
CA ALA A 48 -6.75 -13.84 -14.79
C ALA A 48 -6.82 -14.89 -13.67
N GLY A 49 -6.61 -14.50 -12.41
CA GLY A 49 -6.53 -15.43 -11.27
C GLY A 49 -5.26 -16.29 -11.24
N THR A 50 -4.17 -15.84 -11.86
CA THR A 50 -2.89 -16.55 -11.96
C THR A 50 -1.72 -15.85 -11.25
N SER A 51 -1.94 -14.65 -10.72
CA SER A 51 -0.92 -13.96 -9.91
C SER A 51 -0.60 -14.76 -8.64
N THR A 52 0.67 -14.72 -8.24
CA THR A 52 1.14 -15.26 -6.96
C THR A 52 1.18 -14.21 -5.85
N GLN A 53 0.83 -12.96 -6.15
CA GLN A 53 0.76 -11.87 -5.17
C GLN A 53 -0.58 -11.88 -4.45
N LEU A 54 -0.65 -11.20 -3.31
CA LEU A 54 -1.92 -11.00 -2.63
C LEU A 54 -2.85 -10.09 -3.47
N PRO A 55 -4.11 -10.48 -3.69
CA PRO A 55 -5.08 -9.59 -4.31
C PRO A 55 -5.44 -8.43 -3.36
N PRO A 56 -5.94 -7.30 -3.87
CA PRO A 56 -6.53 -6.27 -3.01
C PRO A 56 -7.61 -6.87 -2.08
N ASP A 57 -7.60 -6.46 -0.81
CA ASP A 57 -8.52 -6.89 0.24
C ASP A 57 -9.44 -5.71 0.66
N PRO A 58 -10.66 -5.62 0.08
CA PRO A 58 -11.63 -4.60 0.44
C PRO A 58 -12.05 -4.59 1.90
N ALA A 59 -12.05 -5.74 2.56
CA ALA A 59 -12.46 -5.82 3.95
C ALA A 59 -11.37 -5.24 4.86
N TRP A 60 -10.09 -5.52 4.56
CA TRP A 60 -8.99 -4.90 5.27
C TRP A 60 -8.91 -3.39 5.01
N ASP A 61 -9.05 -2.97 3.75
CA ASP A 61 -9.07 -1.54 3.39
C ASP A 61 -10.18 -0.77 4.09
N GLY A 62 -11.40 -1.32 4.09
CA GLY A 62 -12.55 -0.73 4.76
C GLY A 62 -12.28 -0.53 6.25
N ARG A 63 -11.70 -1.52 6.95
CA ARG A 63 -11.35 -1.38 8.37
C ARG A 63 -10.36 -0.24 8.61
N VAL A 64 -9.36 -0.07 7.76
CA VAL A 64 -8.39 1.03 7.90
C VAL A 64 -9.08 2.39 7.70
N LEU A 65 -9.93 2.49 6.68
CA LEU A 65 -10.67 3.71 6.37
C LEU A 65 -11.66 4.08 7.48
N ASP A 66 -12.37 3.08 8.04
CA ASP A 66 -13.30 3.26 9.16
C ASP A 66 -12.58 3.77 10.42
N LEU A 67 -11.40 3.23 10.72
CA LEU A 67 -10.58 3.69 11.85
C LEU A 67 -10.10 5.15 11.65
N LEU A 68 -9.73 5.51 10.43
CA LEU A 68 -9.34 6.89 10.09
C LEU A 68 -10.51 7.87 10.21
N GLU A 69 -11.69 7.49 9.72
CA GLU A 69 -12.92 8.30 9.83
C GLU A 69 -13.37 8.47 11.28
N ALA A 70 -13.30 7.41 12.09
CA ALA A 70 -13.52 7.49 13.53
C ALA A 70 -12.42 8.27 14.28
N GLY A 71 -11.26 8.45 13.64
CA GLY A 71 -10.04 8.98 14.25
C GLY A 71 -9.57 8.11 15.42
N ASP A 72 -9.71 6.80 15.30
CA ASP A 72 -9.20 5.84 16.27
C ASP A 72 -7.72 5.54 16.01
N PHE A 73 -6.85 6.44 16.47
CA PHE A 73 -5.40 6.25 16.37
C PHE A 73 -4.90 5.08 17.22
N ALA A 74 -5.59 4.74 18.31
CA ALA A 74 -5.19 3.61 19.13
C ALA A 74 -5.38 2.30 18.36
N GLY A 75 -6.52 2.14 17.68
CA GLY A 75 -6.79 1.03 16.79
C GLY A 75 -5.79 0.93 15.63
N LEU A 76 -5.50 2.07 14.97
CA LEU A 76 -4.50 2.12 13.89
C LEU A 76 -3.10 1.72 14.36
N CYS A 77 -2.66 2.21 15.53
CA CYS A 77 -1.36 1.89 16.10
C CYS A 77 -1.26 0.48 16.70
N ALA A 78 -2.40 -0.18 16.95
CA ALA A 78 -2.45 -1.56 17.44
C ALA A 78 -2.35 -2.61 16.31
N MET A 79 -2.35 -2.19 15.05
CA MET A 79 -2.21 -3.10 13.92
C MET A 79 -0.80 -3.71 13.89
N ASP A 80 -0.74 -5.03 14.03
CA ASP A 80 0.49 -5.83 13.97
C ASP A 80 1.10 -5.83 12.56
N ASP A 81 2.43 -5.76 12.47
CA ASP A 81 3.15 -5.67 11.19
C ASP A 81 2.97 -6.92 10.35
N ASP A 82 3.02 -8.11 10.96
CA ASP A 82 2.80 -9.35 10.22
C ASP A 82 1.34 -9.45 9.76
N ALA A 83 0.39 -8.95 10.56
CA ALA A 83 -1.01 -8.88 10.19
C ALA A 83 -1.26 -7.91 9.02
N ILE A 84 -0.56 -6.77 8.99
CA ILE A 84 -0.59 -5.84 7.85
C ILE A 84 -0.03 -6.53 6.61
N SER A 85 1.16 -7.14 6.69
CA SER A 85 1.75 -7.85 5.55
C SER A 85 0.86 -8.97 5.01
N ARG A 86 0.21 -9.76 5.89
CA ARG A 86 -0.67 -10.86 5.47
C ARG A 86 -1.94 -10.43 4.75
N ALA A 87 -2.53 -9.29 5.13
CA ALA A 87 -3.83 -8.85 4.60
C ALA A 87 -3.71 -7.67 3.62
N GLY A 88 -2.86 -6.70 3.94
CA GLY A 88 -2.63 -5.50 3.13
C GLY A 88 -1.50 -5.62 2.12
N GLY A 89 -0.75 -6.72 2.11
CA GLY A 89 0.45 -6.89 1.28
C GLY A 89 1.62 -6.02 1.73
N CYS A 90 2.77 -6.16 1.06
CA CYS A 90 3.95 -5.37 1.42
C CYS A 90 3.71 -3.85 1.30
N GLY A 91 2.84 -3.43 0.37
CA GLY A 91 2.41 -2.04 0.20
C GLY A 91 1.40 -1.56 1.24
N GLY A 92 0.73 -2.48 1.96
CA GLY A 92 -0.22 -2.14 3.03
C GLY A 92 0.41 -1.31 4.16
N HIS A 93 1.73 -1.39 4.35
CA HIS A 93 2.44 -0.62 5.36
C HIS A 93 2.42 0.91 5.14
N GLU A 94 2.09 1.36 3.92
CA GLU A 94 1.92 2.78 3.57
C GLU A 94 0.77 3.47 4.31
N ILE A 95 -0.10 2.72 5.01
CA ILE A 95 -1.10 3.29 5.94
C ILE A 95 -0.48 4.20 7.00
N ARG A 96 0.80 4.04 7.33
CA ARG A 96 1.51 4.93 8.26
C ARG A 96 1.54 6.38 7.77
N THR A 97 1.59 6.59 6.46
CA THR A 97 1.49 7.94 5.86
C THR A 97 0.10 8.51 6.09
N TRP A 98 -0.95 7.70 5.99
CA TRP A 98 -2.33 8.11 6.29
C TRP A 98 -2.49 8.49 7.77
N VAL A 99 -1.93 7.68 8.68
CA VAL A 99 -1.91 7.99 10.13
C VAL A 99 -1.20 9.32 10.40
N ALA A 100 -0.04 9.55 9.77
CA ALA A 100 0.72 10.79 9.93
C ALA A 100 -0.05 12.03 9.44
N VAL A 101 -0.66 11.95 8.24
CA VAL A 101 -1.52 13.02 7.71
C VAL A 101 -2.73 13.23 8.63
N ALA A 102 -3.32 12.15 9.13
CA ALA A 102 -4.49 12.25 9.99
C ALA A 102 -4.19 12.95 11.33
N ALA A 103 -3.05 12.61 11.93
CA ALA A 103 -2.55 13.25 13.13
C ALA A 103 -2.24 14.73 12.89
N ALA A 104 -1.60 15.07 11.77
CA ALA A 104 -1.27 16.45 11.40
C ALA A 104 -2.53 17.31 11.19
N ALA A 105 -3.56 16.80 10.48
CA ALA A 105 -4.79 17.56 10.26
C ALA A 105 -5.54 17.78 11.58
N ARG A 106 -5.57 16.79 12.48
CA ARG A 106 -6.13 16.97 13.82
C ARG A 106 -5.39 18.01 14.66
N ALA A 107 -4.06 18.01 14.61
CA ALA A 107 -3.26 19.05 15.25
C ALA A 107 -3.53 20.46 14.66
N ALA A 108 -3.93 20.53 13.38
CA ALA A 108 -4.35 21.76 12.72
C ALA A 108 -5.84 22.13 12.95
N GLY A 109 -6.58 21.35 13.74
CA GLY A 109 -7.97 21.63 14.10
C GLY A 109 -9.04 21.00 13.21
N CYS A 110 -8.66 20.13 12.26
CA CYS A 110 -9.66 19.34 11.51
C CYS A 110 -10.36 18.36 12.45
N ALA A 111 -11.69 18.39 12.46
CA ALA A 111 -12.51 17.60 13.37
C ALA A 111 -12.78 16.20 12.81
N ARG A 112 -12.86 16.07 11.47
CA ARG A 112 -13.35 14.85 10.84
C ARG A 112 -12.57 14.49 9.57
N PHE A 113 -12.34 13.18 9.40
CA PHE A 113 -12.02 12.58 8.11
C PHE A 113 -13.28 11.95 7.53
N GLU A 114 -13.49 12.09 6.23
CA GLU A 114 -14.64 11.51 5.55
C GLU A 114 -14.18 10.76 4.30
N GLN A 115 -14.59 9.50 4.17
CA GLN A 115 -14.35 8.72 2.97
C GLN A 115 -15.17 9.27 1.81
N ARG A 116 -14.50 9.68 0.73
CA ARG A 116 -15.14 10.12 -0.52
C ARG A 116 -15.29 9.01 -1.53
N TYR A 117 -14.34 8.09 -1.54
CA TYR A 117 -14.29 7.04 -2.54
C TYR A 117 -13.49 5.85 -2.03
N TYR A 118 -13.96 4.65 -2.37
CA TYR A 118 -13.17 3.44 -2.29
C TYR A 118 -13.50 2.51 -3.46
N ARG A 119 -12.49 1.87 -4.03
CA ARG A 119 -12.65 0.76 -4.98
C ARG A 119 -11.41 -0.13 -4.95
N ALA A 120 -11.60 -1.44 -4.83
CA ALA A 120 -10.58 -2.40 -5.22
C ALA A 120 -10.49 -2.47 -6.75
N ILE A 121 -9.28 -2.33 -7.27
CA ILE A 121 -8.98 -2.31 -8.70
C ILE A 121 -7.88 -3.33 -8.98
N PRO A 122 -8.22 -4.61 -9.21
CA PRO A 122 -7.25 -5.67 -9.54
C PRO A 122 -6.38 -5.33 -10.75
N GLU A 123 -6.94 -4.62 -11.75
CA GLU A 123 -6.22 -4.14 -12.93
C GLU A 123 -5.10 -3.15 -12.60
N TRP A 124 -5.17 -2.51 -11.43
CA TRP A 124 -4.16 -1.58 -10.89
C TRP A 124 -3.45 -2.17 -9.67
N ILE A 125 -3.65 -3.46 -9.39
CA ILE A 125 -3.05 -4.20 -8.27
C ILE A 125 -3.26 -3.53 -6.89
N THR A 126 -4.35 -2.79 -6.68
CA THR A 126 -4.51 -1.97 -5.47
C THR A 126 -5.95 -1.71 -5.04
N GLY A 127 -6.14 -1.49 -3.74
CA GLY A 127 -7.29 -0.78 -3.18
C GLY A 127 -7.12 0.74 -3.28
N TYR A 128 -7.96 1.40 -4.08
CA TYR A 128 -7.92 2.85 -4.28
C TYR A 128 -8.90 3.56 -3.34
N GLY A 129 -8.37 4.37 -2.42
CA GLY A 129 -9.16 5.12 -1.44
C GLY A 129 -8.89 6.63 -1.52
N VAL A 130 -9.93 7.44 -1.27
CA VAL A 130 -9.83 8.90 -1.16
C VAL A 130 -10.61 9.36 0.06
N MET A 131 -9.97 10.16 0.90
CA MET A 131 -10.59 10.81 2.06
C MET A 131 -10.36 12.32 2.03
N THR A 132 -11.25 13.08 2.65
CA THR A 132 -11.09 14.53 2.89
C THR A 132 -11.08 14.82 4.38
N ALA A 133 -10.33 15.82 4.82
CA ALA A 133 -10.38 16.35 6.18
C ALA A 133 -11.16 17.67 6.21
N ALA A 134 -12.02 17.84 7.21
CA ALA A 134 -12.79 19.06 7.47
C ALA A 134 -12.77 19.42 8.96
#